data_AF-A0A7Y6IZP4-F1
#
_entry.id   AF-A0A7Y6IZP4-F1
#
_cell.length_a   1.000
_cell.length_b   1.000
_cell.length_c   1.000
_cell.angle_alpha   90.00
_cell.angle_beta   90.00
_cell.angle_gamma   90.00
#
_symmetry.space_group_name_H-M   'P 1'
#
loop_
_entity.id
_entity.type
_entity.pdbx_description
1 polymer ?
#
loop_
_entity_poly.entity_id
_entity_poly.type
_entity_poly.pdbx_seq_one_letter_code
_entity_poly.pdbx_strand_id
1 'polypeptide(L)'
;MNYRVIFHATGSAAIVGLPESAFVALLEALARVGEDPFKNSSAGQRDDPNYREVEFGELGIAAFYVDRPRRTVSVYEVVWAG
;
A
#
# COMPACT_ATOMS: atom_id res chain seq x y z
N MET A 1 -6.68 13.20 3.35
CA MET A 1 -5.67 12.23 3.79
C MET A 1 -5.32 12.49 5.24
N ASN A 2 -5.59 11.51 6.11
CA ASN A 2 -5.24 11.55 7.53
C ASN A 2 -3.86 10.95 7.81
N TYR A 3 -3.37 10.09 6.91
CA TYR A 3 -2.05 9.46 6.94
C TYR A 3 -1.23 9.86 5.72
N ARG A 4 0.06 10.12 5.91
CA ARG A 4 1.02 10.34 4.83
C ARG A 4 1.48 9.00 4.29
N VAL A 5 1.27 8.75 2.99
CA VAL A 5 1.79 7.56 2.32
C VAL A 5 3.20 7.85 1.81
N ILE A 6 4.14 6.96 2.12
CA ILE A 6 5.52 6.99 1.65
C ILE A 6 5.92 5.62 1.13
N PHE A 7 6.87 5.58 0.19
CA PHE A 7 7.47 4.34 -0.27
C PHE A 7 8.82 4.12 0.38
N HIS A 8 9.03 2.91 0.89
CA HIS A 8 10.36 2.39 1.16
C HIS A 8 11.08 2.09 -0.17
N ALA A 9 12.41 2.06 -0.16
CA ALA A 9 13.21 1.85 -1.38
C ALA A 9 12.80 0.58 -2.16
N THR A 10 12.48 -0.50 -1.45
CA THR A 10 12.01 -1.76 -2.04
C THR A 10 10.63 -1.62 -2.70
N GLY A 11 9.70 -0.92 -2.06
CA GLY A 11 8.39 -0.63 -2.65
C GLY A 11 8.50 0.25 -3.90
N SER A 12 9.40 1.25 -3.88
CA SER A 12 9.68 2.11 -5.04
C SER A 12 10.28 1.34 -6.21
N ALA A 13 11.11 0.32 -5.97
CA ALA A 13 11.67 -0.49 -7.04
C ALA A 13 10.60 -1.38 -7.69
N ALA A 14 9.64 -1.87 -6.90
CA ALA A 14 8.58 -2.77 -7.37
C ALA A 14 7.54 -2.09 -8.28
N ILE A 15 7.45 -0.76 -8.26
CA ILE A 15 6.53 -0.01 -9.13
C ILE A 15 7.11 0.28 -10.53
N VAL A 16 8.40 0.02 -10.75
CA VAL A 16 9.03 0.20 -12.06
C VAL A 16 8.53 -0.86 -13.02
N GLY A 17 7.96 -0.44 -14.15
CA GLY A 17 7.45 -1.35 -15.18
C GLY A 17 5.99 -1.78 -15.02
N LEU A 18 5.28 -1.26 -14.00
CA LEU A 18 3.82 -1.41 -13.92
C LEU A 18 3.15 -0.81 -15.19
N PRO A 19 2.21 -1.53 -15.82
CA PRO A 19 1.32 -0.95 -16.81
C PRO A 19 0.59 0.27 -16.23
N GLU A 20 0.28 1.25 -17.07
CA GLU A 20 -0.37 2.50 -16.65
C GLU A 20 -1.64 2.25 -15.81
N SER A 21 -2.49 1.32 -16.25
CA SER A 21 -3.72 0.95 -15.54
C SER A 21 -3.45 0.41 -14.12
N ALA A 22 -2.42 -0.42 -13.97
CA ALA A 22 -2.02 -0.99 -12.68
C ALA A 22 -1.41 0.09 -11.76
N PHE A 23 -0.62 1.00 -12.33
CA PHE A 23 -0.08 2.13 -11.58
C PHE A 23 -1.18 3.07 -11.07
N VAL A 24 -2.16 3.42 -11.91
CA VAL A 24 -3.31 4.25 -11.50
C VAL A 24 -4.13 3.54 -10.41
N ALA A 25 -4.43 2.26 -10.58
CA ALA A 25 -5.16 1.47 -9.58
C ALA A 25 -4.42 1.45 -8.22
N LEU A 26 -3.09 1.27 -8.24
CA LEU A 26 -2.26 1.32 -7.04
C LEU A 26 -2.37 2.69 -6.34
N LEU A 27 -2.28 3.80 -7.09
CA LEU A 27 -2.39 5.14 -6.52
C LEU A 27 -3.77 5.39 -5.91
N GLU A 28 -4.85 4.97 -6.56
CA GLU A 28 -6.20 5.11 -6.04
C GLU A 28 -6.40 4.30 -4.74
N ALA A 29 -5.89 3.07 -4.69
CA ALA A 29 -5.92 2.23 -3.50
C ALA A 29 -5.15 2.90 -2.34
N LEU A 30 -3.93 3.37 -2.60
CA LEU A 30 -3.10 4.04 -1.59
C LEU A 30 -3.69 5.38 -1.13
N ALA A 31 -4.38 6.12 -2.01
CA ALA A 31 -5.10 7.33 -1.63
C ALA A 31 -6.20 7.02 -0.60
N ARG A 32 -6.97 5.94 -0.79
CA ARG A 32 -7.98 5.48 0.17
C ARG A 32 -7.35 5.03 1.49
N VAL A 33 -6.24 4.29 1.42
CA VAL A 33 -5.45 3.92 2.62
C VAL A 33 -4.99 5.17 3.36
N GLY A 34 -4.58 6.22 2.66
CA GLY A 34 -4.20 7.50 3.26
C GLY A 34 -5.33 8.20 4.02
N GLU A 35 -6.60 7.92 3.73
CA GLU A 35 -7.74 8.44 4.52
C GLU A 35 -7.93 7.66 5.83
N ASP A 36 -7.89 6.33 5.77
CA ASP A 36 -7.95 5.46 6.94
C ASP A 36 -7.33 4.09 6.61
N PRO A 37 -6.12 3.79 7.11
CA PRO A 37 -5.45 2.54 6.78
C PRO A 37 -6.18 1.32 7.32
N PHE A 38 -6.87 1.40 8.47
CA PHE A 38 -7.49 0.23 9.09
C PHE A 38 -8.86 -0.09 8.47
N LYS A 39 -9.53 0.92 7.93
CA LYS A 39 -10.80 0.75 7.20
C LYS A 39 -10.62 0.29 5.76
N ASN A 40 -9.57 0.78 5.09
CA ASN A 40 -9.39 0.60 3.64
C ASN A 40 -8.33 -0.45 3.28
N SER A 41 -8.02 -1.37 4.19
CA SER A 41 -7.06 -2.45 3.94
C SER A 41 -7.33 -3.64 4.84
N SER A 42 -6.69 -4.76 4.54
CA SER A 42 -6.79 -6.01 5.29
C SER A 42 -5.60 -6.18 6.23
N ALA A 43 -5.74 -7.08 7.21
CA ALA A 43 -4.59 -7.53 7.99
C ALA A 43 -3.60 -8.22 7.06
N GLY A 44 -2.32 -7.87 7.15
CA GLY A 44 -1.27 -8.56 6.39
C GLY A 44 -0.91 -9.90 7.03
N GLN A 45 0.06 -10.60 6.43
CA GLN A 45 0.52 -11.92 6.91
C GLN A 45 1.30 -11.92 8.23
N ARG A 46 1.54 -10.74 8.84
CA ARG A 46 2.31 -10.62 10.08
C ARG A 46 1.40 -10.47 11.28
N ASP A 47 1.82 -10.99 12.42
CA ASP A 47 1.07 -10.93 13.69
C ASP A 47 0.88 -9.50 14.22
N ASP A 48 1.72 -8.55 13.82
CA ASP A 48 1.55 -7.14 14.19
C ASP A 48 0.47 -6.48 13.31
N PRO A 49 -0.65 -6.00 13.90
CA PRO A 49 -1.80 -5.44 13.17
C PRO A 49 -1.50 -4.15 12.41
N ASN A 50 -0.32 -3.55 12.63
CA ASN A 50 0.16 -2.40 11.86
C ASN A 50 0.72 -2.80 10.49
N TYR A 51 1.05 -4.08 10.27
CA TYR A 51 1.36 -4.60 8.94
C TYR A 51 0.06 -4.97 8.25
N ARG A 52 -0.17 -4.33 7.11
CA ARG A 52 -1.43 -4.38 6.39
C ARG A 52 -1.17 -4.44 4.90
N GLU A 53 -2.18 -4.87 4.17
CA GLU A 53 -2.12 -5.00 2.73
C GLU A 53 -3.42 -4.54 2.08
N VAL A 54 -3.30 -3.97 0.90
CA VAL A 54 -4.43 -3.51 0.10
C VAL A 54 -4.31 -4.07 -1.31
N GLU A 55 -5.40 -4.64 -1.80
CA GLU A 55 -5.57 -5.01 -3.20
C GLU A 55 -5.85 -3.75 -4.04
N PHE A 56 -5.21 -3.63 -5.20
CA PHE A 56 -5.52 -2.60 -6.17
C PHE A 56 -6.22 -3.22 -7.40
N GLY A 57 -7.51 -3.52 -7.21
CA GLY A 57 -8.29 -4.31 -8.17
C GLY A 57 -7.78 -5.74 -8.27
N GLU A 58 -7.98 -6.38 -9.42
CA GLU A 58 -7.47 -7.74 -9.69
C GLU A 58 -6.00 -7.73 -10.16
N LEU A 59 -5.32 -6.58 -10.10
CA LEU A 59 -4.00 -6.37 -10.70
C LEU A 59 -2.85 -6.67 -9.74
N GLY A 60 -3.08 -6.59 -8.43
CA GLY A 60 -2.03 -6.83 -7.44
C GLY A 60 -2.35 -6.38 -6.02
N ILE A 61 -1.33 -6.46 -5.17
CA ILE A 61 -1.38 -6.16 -3.73
C ILE A 61 -0.22 -5.24 -3.37
N ALA A 62 -0.48 -4.25 -2.52
CA ALA A 62 0.55 -3.44 -1.88
C ALA A 62 0.55 -3.70 -0.37
N ALA A 63 1.72 -4.06 0.16
CA ALA A 63 1.92 -4.30 1.58
C ALA A 63 2.67 -3.13 2.24
N PHE A 64 2.22 -2.75 3.44
CA PHE A 64 2.68 -1.55 4.11
C PHE A 64 2.63 -1.66 5.64
N TYR A 65 3.38 -0.79 6.29
CA TYR A 65 3.37 -0.61 7.73
C TYR A 65 2.69 0.71 8.13
N VAL A 66 1.84 0.68 9.15
CA VAL A 66 1.15 1.87 9.69
C VAL A 66 1.84 2.36 10.97
N ASP A 67 2.53 3.49 10.88
CA ASP A 67 3.02 4.25 12.05
C ASP A 67 1.90 5.18 12.55
N ARG A 68 1.15 4.70 13.55
CA ARG A 68 0.02 5.45 14.15
C ARG A 68 0.46 6.77 14.81
N PRO A 69 1.51 6.82 15.65
CA PRO A 69 1.97 8.08 16.24
C PRO A 69 2.35 9.14 15.20
N ARG A 70 3.03 8.76 14.12
CA ARG A 70 3.46 9.69 13.07
C ARG A 70 2.45 9.85 11.94
N ARG A 71 1.32 9.14 12.00
CA ARG A 71 0.30 9.06 10.95
C ARG A 71 0.93 8.83 9.57
N THR A 72 1.77 7.83 9.48
CA THR A 72 2.50 7.50 8.24
C THR A 72 2.22 6.06 7.82
N VAL A 73 2.07 5.84 6.52
CA VAL A 73 1.95 4.52 5.89
C VAL A 73 3.19 4.32 5.03
N SER A 74 3.98 3.29 5.35
CA SER A 74 5.23 2.97 4.66
C SER A 74 5.03 1.74 3.79
N VAL A 75 4.86 1.93 2.48
CA VAL A 75 4.75 0.85 1.49
C VAL A 75 6.11 0.21 1.31
N TYR A 76 6.23 -1.08 1.63
CA TYR A 76 7.51 -1.80 1.57
C TYR A 76 7.56 -2.84 0.45
N GLU A 77 6.42 -3.25 -0.08
CA GLU A 77 6.31 -4.27 -1.11
C GLU A 77 5.08 -4.02 -1.98
N VAL A 78 5.23 -4.26 -3.28
CA VAL A 78 4.14 -4.25 -4.27
C VAL A 78 4.33 -5.50 -5.12
N VAL A 79 3.28 -6.32 -5.22
CA VAL A 79 3.24 -7.52 -6.04
C VAL A 79 2.11 -7.35 -7.04
N TRP A 80 2.35 -7.65 -8.30
CA TRP A 80 1.35 -7.52 -9.36
C TRP A 80 1.43 -8.68 -10.35
N ALA A 81 0.29 -9.01 -10.93
CA ALA A 81 0.19 -10.02 -11.97
C ALA A 81 0.63 -9.42 -13.30
N GLY A 82 1.82 -9.82 -13.75
CA GLY A 82 2.37 -9.53 -15.08
C GLY A 82 1.43 -9.87 -16.22
#